data_AF-A0A3M4AYS0-F1
#
_entry.id   AF-A0A3M4AYS0-F1
#
_cell.length_a   1.000
_cell.length_b   1.000
_cell.length_c   1.000
_cell.angle_alpha   90.00
_cell.angle_beta   90.00
_cell.angle_gamma   90.00
#
_symmetry.space_group_name_H-M   'P 1'
#
loop_
_entity.id
_entity.type
_entity.pdbx_description
1 polymer ?
#
loop_
_entity_poly.entity_id
_entity_poly.type
_entity_poly.pdbx_seq_one_letter_code
_entity_poly.pdbx_strand_id
1 'polypeptide(L)'
;MLALGKLLELTLAGREPAEKTQLTVEGVRMRWMGEGALEVRPPEVRDNGTDLLLSAGIHGNETAPIELLDELIRSIARGDLKPRARILFLFGNPDAMRRGTRFVEQDVNRLFNGRHEQSGGAEALRACELEHLAASFFSLPDRYRLHYDLHTAIRGSKIEQFALYPWKEGRQHSRLELARLRAAGMSAVLLQNKPSIVFSAYTYDQLGAEAFTLELGKARPFGQNQQVNLAPLRLRLEQIIEGREPELDENLEGLQLFSVAREVIKRTDAFTFNLADAVENFSPLEKGYVLAEDAGGSRWVVEEEGARIIFPNPKVKNGLRAGILIVPTDAGSLG
;
A
#
# COMPACT_ATOMS: atom_id res chain seq x y z
N MET A 1 -20.08 22.42 3.32
CA MET A 1 -19.22 21.22 3.31
C MET A 1 -18.44 21.21 4.62
N LEU A 2 -18.44 20.08 5.33
CA LEU A 2 -17.72 19.89 6.59
C LEU A 2 -16.22 20.19 6.40
N ALA A 3 -15.57 20.82 7.38
CA ALA A 3 -14.14 21.12 7.28
C ALA A 3 -13.30 19.83 7.19
N LEU A 4 -13.73 18.77 7.88
CA LEU A 4 -13.11 17.44 7.78
C LEU A 4 -13.33 16.77 6.42
N GLY A 5 -14.28 17.26 5.61
CA GLY A 5 -14.43 16.87 4.21
C GLY A 5 -13.29 17.37 3.31
N LYS A 6 -12.40 18.23 3.82
CA LYS A 6 -11.24 18.78 3.11
C LYS A 6 -9.94 18.39 3.80
N LEU A 7 -9.84 17.14 4.24
CA LEU A 7 -8.69 16.65 5.01
C LEU A 7 -7.35 16.91 4.31
N LEU A 8 -7.28 16.72 2.99
CA LEU A 8 -6.04 16.96 2.23
C LEU A 8 -5.61 18.42 2.30
N GLU A 9 -6.55 19.36 2.12
CA GLU A 9 -6.27 20.81 2.22
C GLU A 9 -5.74 21.17 3.62
N LEU A 10 -6.37 20.65 4.69
CA LEU A 10 -5.92 20.85 6.07
C LEU A 10 -4.52 20.28 6.30
N THR A 11 -4.27 19.07 5.82
CA THR A 11 -3.00 18.35 5.97
C THR A 11 -1.87 19.08 5.25
N LEU A 12 -2.06 19.47 3.99
CA LEU A 12 -1.04 20.20 3.23
C LEU A 12 -0.79 21.59 3.82
N ALA A 13 -1.81 22.26 4.35
CA ALA A 13 -1.67 23.56 5.01
C ALA A 13 -1.07 23.49 6.43
N GLY A 14 -0.90 22.28 7.01
CA GLY A 14 -0.46 22.10 8.40
C GLY A 14 -1.43 22.71 9.41
N ARG A 15 -2.74 22.64 9.10
CA ARG A 15 -3.79 23.26 9.91
C ARG A 15 -4.61 22.20 10.63
N GLU A 16 -4.85 22.46 11.91
CA GLU A 16 -5.80 21.71 12.72
C GLU A 16 -7.22 22.26 12.51
N PRO A 17 -8.26 21.41 12.39
CA PRO A 17 -9.63 21.87 12.32
C PRO A 17 -10.07 22.43 13.69
N ALA A 18 -10.85 23.51 13.67
CA ALA A 18 -11.42 24.10 14.90
C ALA A 18 -12.32 23.11 15.66
N GLU A 19 -13.06 22.28 14.92
CA GLU A 19 -13.90 21.22 15.48
C GLU A 19 -13.37 19.86 15.04
N LYS A 20 -12.87 19.07 16.01
CA LYS A 20 -12.23 17.76 15.78
C LYS A 20 -13.22 16.66 15.45
N THR A 21 -14.50 16.83 15.75
CA THR A 21 -15.54 15.84 15.45
C THR A 21 -16.68 16.53 14.75
N GLN A 22 -17.08 16.04 13.59
CA GLN A 22 -18.17 16.60 12.79
C GLN A 22 -19.14 15.49 12.41
N LEU A 23 -20.42 15.83 12.31
CA LEU A 23 -21.48 14.91 11.91
C LEU A 23 -22.04 15.36 10.56
N THR A 24 -22.20 14.42 9.64
CA THR A 24 -22.97 14.65 8.41
C THR A 24 -24.46 14.67 8.74
N VAL A 25 -25.28 15.20 7.82
CA VAL A 25 -26.75 15.18 7.94
C VAL A 25 -27.33 13.77 8.06
N GLU A 26 -26.63 12.76 7.54
CA GLU A 26 -26.99 11.34 7.58
C GLU A 26 -26.49 10.63 8.85
N GLY A 27 -25.88 11.36 9.80
CA GLY A 27 -25.41 10.82 11.08
C GLY A 27 -24.03 10.14 11.03
N VAL A 28 -23.32 10.21 9.90
CA VAL A 28 -21.93 9.73 9.81
C VAL A 28 -21.04 10.66 10.64
N ARG A 29 -20.27 10.10 11.58
CA ARG A 29 -19.32 10.83 12.42
C ARG A 29 -17.94 10.81 11.77
N MET A 30 -17.39 12.00 11.53
CA MET A 30 -16.02 12.21 11.06
C MET A 30 -15.20 12.78 12.21
N ARG A 31 -14.09 12.15 12.57
CA ARG A 31 -13.23 12.56 13.69
C ARG A 31 -11.78 12.70 13.24
N TRP A 32 -11.24 13.89 13.41
CA TRP A 32 -9.82 14.17 13.23
C TRP A 32 -9.02 13.49 14.34
N MET A 33 -8.07 12.63 13.93
CA MET A 33 -7.25 11.83 14.83
C MET A 33 -5.84 12.39 14.99
N GLY A 34 -5.41 13.22 14.03
CA GLY A 34 -4.06 13.76 13.93
C GLY A 34 -3.83 14.35 12.55
N GLU A 35 -2.67 14.93 12.31
CA GLU A 35 -2.32 15.45 10.99
C GLU A 35 -2.37 14.32 9.94
N GLY A 36 -3.16 14.51 8.88
CA GLY A 36 -3.38 13.49 7.87
C GLY A 36 -4.24 12.29 8.30
N ALA A 37 -4.80 12.27 9.52
CA ALA A 37 -5.53 11.12 10.03
C ALA A 37 -7.01 11.45 10.34
N LEU A 38 -7.92 10.69 9.74
CA LEU A 38 -9.36 10.88 9.87
C LEU A 38 -10.09 9.55 10.07
N GLU A 39 -10.78 9.42 11.20
CA GLU A 39 -11.72 8.32 11.44
C GLU A 39 -13.11 8.70 10.93
N VAL A 40 -13.77 7.78 10.23
CA VAL A 40 -15.17 7.89 9.80
C VAL A 40 -15.93 6.72 10.40
N ARG A 41 -16.97 7.01 11.17
CA ARG A 41 -17.88 6.01 11.75
C ARG A 41 -19.28 6.17 11.16
N PRO A 42 -19.87 5.10 10.59
CA PRO A 42 -21.26 5.13 10.17
C PRO A 42 -22.19 5.20 11.39
N PRO A 43 -23.47 5.57 11.22
CA PRO A 43 -24.49 5.32 12.24
C PRO A 43 -24.49 3.84 12.64
N GLU A 44 -24.66 3.54 13.92
CA GLU A 44 -24.59 2.17 14.46
C GLU A 44 -25.52 1.19 13.74
N VAL A 45 -26.74 1.63 13.40
CA VAL A 45 -27.72 0.84 12.64
C VAL A 45 -27.31 0.51 11.20
N ARG A 46 -26.28 1.18 10.66
CA ARG A 46 -25.72 0.95 9.31
C ARG A 46 -24.36 0.25 9.35
N ASP A 47 -23.75 0.07 10.52
CA ASP A 47 -22.44 -0.59 10.66
C ASP A 47 -22.54 -2.07 10.23
N ASN A 48 -21.72 -2.47 9.26
CA ASN A 48 -21.71 -3.83 8.71
C ASN A 48 -20.63 -4.74 9.30
N GLY A 49 -19.85 -4.27 10.28
CA GLY A 49 -18.80 -5.06 10.89
C GLY A 49 -17.42 -4.94 10.26
N THR A 50 -17.27 -4.12 9.23
CA THR A 50 -15.99 -3.93 8.53
C THR A 50 -15.22 -2.74 9.08
N ASP A 51 -13.94 -2.96 9.38
CA ASP A 51 -12.94 -1.93 9.62
C ASP A 51 -12.05 -1.80 8.39
N LEU A 52 -12.07 -0.63 7.76
CA LEU A 52 -11.32 -0.33 6.54
C LEU A 52 -10.26 0.74 6.80
N LEU A 53 -8.99 0.37 6.75
CA LEU A 53 -7.87 1.31 6.74
C LEU A 53 -7.46 1.62 5.30
N LEU A 54 -7.47 2.89 4.93
CA LEU A 54 -6.99 3.38 3.65
C LEU A 54 -5.83 4.33 3.89
N SER A 55 -4.63 3.94 3.49
CA SER A 55 -3.44 4.78 3.58
C SER A 55 -2.91 5.14 2.20
N ALA A 56 -2.46 6.39 2.05
CA ALA A 56 -1.80 6.88 0.85
C ALA A 56 -0.76 7.92 1.25
N GLY A 57 0.19 8.20 0.36
CA GLY A 57 1.22 9.21 0.63
C GLY A 57 2.18 8.81 1.76
N ILE A 58 2.36 7.51 2.02
CA ILE A 58 3.50 7.00 2.80
C ILE A 58 4.81 7.49 2.16
N HIS A 59 4.84 7.52 0.82
CA HIS A 59 5.77 8.33 0.06
C HIS A 59 5.08 9.59 -0.49
N GLY A 60 5.67 10.76 -0.23
CA GLY A 60 5.00 12.04 -0.51
C GLY A 60 4.82 12.40 -1.98
N ASN A 61 5.61 11.81 -2.87
CA ASN A 61 5.56 12.08 -4.32
C ASN A 61 4.55 11.20 -5.08
N GLU A 62 3.84 10.31 -4.39
CA GLU A 62 2.91 9.35 -4.97
C GLU A 62 1.48 9.88 -4.86
N THR A 63 1.10 10.81 -5.74
CA THR A 63 -0.07 11.68 -5.52
C THR A 63 -1.40 11.13 -6.04
N ALA A 64 -1.42 10.23 -7.03
CA ALA A 64 -2.66 9.66 -7.56
C ALA A 64 -3.56 9.02 -6.49
N PRO A 65 -3.03 8.22 -5.56
CA PRO A 65 -3.87 7.62 -4.53
C PRO A 65 -4.29 8.63 -3.46
N ILE A 66 -3.49 9.68 -3.22
CA ILE A 66 -3.83 10.78 -2.30
C ILE A 66 -5.08 11.52 -2.81
N GLU A 67 -5.12 11.80 -4.11
CA GLU A 67 -6.27 12.44 -4.77
C GLU A 67 -7.51 11.54 -4.69
N LEU A 68 -7.36 10.23 -4.95
CA LEU A 68 -8.46 9.27 -4.81
C LEU A 68 -9.04 9.27 -3.39
N LEU A 69 -8.20 9.24 -2.35
CA LEU A 69 -8.69 9.28 -0.97
C LEU A 69 -9.37 10.63 -0.63
N ASP A 70 -8.85 11.75 -1.13
CA ASP A 70 -9.50 13.07 -0.95
C ASP A 70 -10.89 13.12 -1.61
N GLU A 71 -11.04 12.53 -2.79
CA GLU A 71 -12.35 12.41 -3.47
C GLU A 71 -13.36 11.57 -2.67
N LEU A 72 -12.91 10.45 -2.09
CA LEU A 72 -13.76 9.60 -1.24
C LEU A 72 -14.18 10.35 0.03
N ILE A 73 -13.24 11.01 0.72
CA ILE A 73 -13.50 11.80 1.93
C ILE A 73 -14.51 12.92 1.63
N ARG A 74 -14.33 13.65 0.53
CA ARG A 74 -15.27 14.70 0.10
C ARG A 74 -16.66 14.13 -0.21
N SER A 75 -16.73 12.98 -0.85
CA SER A 75 -18.00 12.32 -1.18
C SER A 75 -18.76 11.88 0.07
N ILE A 76 -18.06 11.36 1.09
CA ILE A 76 -18.65 11.07 2.41
C ILE A 76 -19.15 12.35 3.07
N ALA A 77 -18.33 13.40 3.08
CA ALA A 77 -18.68 14.67 3.72
C ALA A 77 -19.85 15.40 3.05
N ARG A 78 -20.09 15.16 1.76
CA ARG A 78 -21.28 15.66 1.02
C ARG A 78 -22.51 14.76 1.20
N GLY A 79 -22.34 13.52 1.64
CA GLY A 79 -23.40 12.53 1.75
C GLY A 79 -23.66 11.75 0.45
N ASP A 80 -22.82 11.90 -0.57
CA ASP A 80 -22.90 11.17 -1.83
C ASP A 80 -22.51 9.69 -1.63
N LEU A 81 -21.50 9.44 -0.80
CA LEU A 81 -21.04 8.12 -0.40
C LEU A 81 -21.52 7.85 1.03
N LYS A 82 -22.19 6.73 1.27
CA LYS A 82 -22.83 6.42 2.56
C LYS A 82 -22.15 5.25 3.28
N PRO A 83 -21.17 5.53 4.17
CA PRO A 83 -20.44 4.47 4.86
C PRO A 83 -21.36 3.52 5.63
N ARG A 84 -21.00 2.25 5.55
CA ARG A 84 -21.41 1.12 6.39
C ARG A 84 -20.23 0.45 7.06
N ALA A 85 -19.02 0.61 6.53
CA ALA A 85 -17.79 0.27 7.23
C ALA A 85 -17.33 1.42 8.13
N ARG A 86 -16.64 1.10 9.23
CA ARG A 86 -15.81 2.05 9.96
C ARG A 86 -14.51 2.23 9.18
N ILE A 87 -14.08 3.48 8.96
CA ILE A 87 -12.96 3.79 8.06
C ILE A 87 -11.92 4.62 8.80
N LEU A 88 -10.64 4.36 8.57
CA LEU A 88 -9.55 5.25 8.92
C LEU A 88 -8.79 5.62 7.65
N PHE A 89 -8.83 6.91 7.31
CA PHE A 89 -8.01 7.48 6.23
C PHE A 89 -6.71 8.01 6.82
N LEU A 90 -5.58 7.66 6.18
CA LEU A 90 -4.24 8.12 6.56
C LEU A 90 -3.51 8.72 5.36
N PHE A 91 -3.07 9.97 5.50
CA PHE A 91 -2.01 10.56 4.69
C PHE A 91 -0.67 10.37 5.41
N GLY A 92 0.12 9.43 4.90
CA GLY A 92 1.23 8.81 5.61
C GLY A 92 2.37 9.77 5.99
N ASN A 93 2.85 10.59 5.06
CA ASN A 93 3.98 11.48 5.28
C ASN A 93 3.66 12.92 4.78
N PRO A 94 2.90 13.70 5.56
CA PRO A 94 2.50 15.06 5.19
C PRO A 94 3.67 15.97 4.81
N ASP A 95 4.81 15.85 5.50
CA ASP A 95 6.01 16.65 5.22
C ASP A 95 6.62 16.33 3.85
N ALA A 96 6.74 15.05 3.49
CA ALA A 96 7.19 14.65 2.16
C ALA A 96 6.17 15.05 1.08
N MET A 97 4.86 14.98 1.39
CA MET A 97 3.79 15.40 0.46
C MET A 97 3.91 16.89 0.11
N ARG A 98 4.12 17.76 1.10
CA ARG A 98 4.31 19.21 0.87
C ARG A 98 5.55 19.49 0.02
N ARG A 99 6.60 18.70 0.17
CA ARG A 99 7.86 18.84 -0.57
C ARG A 99 7.81 18.17 -1.95
N GLY A 100 6.81 17.33 -2.22
CA GLY A 100 6.72 16.53 -3.44
C GLY A 100 7.87 15.51 -3.56
N THR A 101 8.48 15.09 -2.44
CA THR A 101 9.57 14.13 -2.41
C THR A 101 9.08 12.77 -1.92
N ARG A 102 9.83 11.69 -2.22
CA ARG A 102 9.48 10.34 -1.74
C ARG A 102 9.46 10.27 -0.22
N PHE A 103 10.49 10.80 0.41
CA PHE A 103 10.64 10.97 1.84
C PHE A 103 11.54 12.20 2.06
N VAL A 104 11.71 12.64 3.31
CA VAL A 104 12.56 13.77 3.68
C VAL A 104 13.97 13.28 4.01
N GLU A 105 14.12 12.31 4.91
CA GLU A 105 15.41 11.81 5.38
C GLU A 105 15.57 10.31 5.12
N GLN A 106 14.54 9.53 5.37
CA GLN A 106 14.51 8.07 5.27
C GLN A 106 13.14 7.54 4.87
N ASP A 107 13.13 6.41 4.17
CA ASP A 107 11.91 5.79 3.67
C ASP A 107 11.02 5.27 4.83
N VAL A 108 9.89 5.95 5.08
CA VAL A 108 8.91 5.59 6.13
C VAL A 108 8.45 4.14 5.99
N ASN A 109 8.31 3.63 4.76
CA ASN A 109 7.88 2.25 4.50
C ASN A 109 8.98 1.21 4.79
N ARG A 110 10.08 1.61 5.44
CA ARG A 110 11.12 0.75 6.00
C ARG A 110 11.20 0.84 7.53
N LEU A 111 10.31 1.61 8.16
CA LEU A 111 10.31 1.89 9.59
C LEU A 111 9.16 1.23 10.35
N PHE A 112 8.30 0.47 9.67
CA PHE A 112 7.22 -0.27 10.31
C PHE A 112 7.72 -1.59 10.92
N ASN A 113 6.84 -2.27 11.66
CA ASN A 113 7.15 -3.47 12.45
C ASN A 113 8.26 -3.20 13.48
N GLY A 114 8.11 -2.10 14.24
CA GLY A 114 9.03 -1.72 15.32
C GLY A 114 10.39 -1.20 14.83
N ARG A 115 10.63 -1.11 13.52
CA ARG A 115 11.91 -0.62 12.97
C ARG A 115 12.17 0.85 13.28
N HIS A 116 11.12 1.63 13.48
CA HIS A 116 11.20 3.01 13.90
C HIS A 116 11.88 3.19 15.27
N GLU A 117 11.82 2.20 16.17
CA GLU A 117 12.50 2.24 17.48
C GLU A 117 14.04 2.20 17.35
N GLN A 118 14.53 1.67 16.23
CA GLN A 118 15.96 1.53 15.92
C GLN A 118 16.49 2.72 15.10
N SER A 119 15.63 3.70 14.78
CA SER A 119 15.96 4.88 14.02
C SER A 119 15.55 6.15 14.78
N GLY A 120 16.03 7.30 14.33
CA GLY A 120 15.64 8.62 14.83
C GLY A 120 15.01 9.46 13.73
N GLY A 121 14.60 10.68 14.09
CA GLY A 121 14.08 11.67 13.14
C GLY A 121 12.57 11.64 12.96
N ALA A 122 12.06 12.61 12.20
CA ALA A 122 10.63 12.86 12.05
C ALA A 122 9.88 11.65 11.45
N GLU A 123 10.50 10.94 10.51
CA GLU A 123 9.87 9.81 9.82
C GLU A 123 9.77 8.55 10.69
N ALA A 124 10.69 8.37 11.66
CA ALA A 124 10.57 7.31 12.66
C ALA A 124 9.43 7.60 13.64
N LEU A 125 9.33 8.86 14.11
CA LEU A 125 8.19 9.29 14.94
C LEU A 125 6.87 9.14 14.20
N ARG A 126 6.83 9.47 12.90
CA ARG A 126 5.64 9.32 12.08
C ARG A 126 5.25 7.85 11.88
N ALA A 127 6.20 6.96 11.62
CA ALA A 127 5.93 5.52 11.55
C ALA A 127 5.35 4.98 12.87
N CYS A 128 5.90 5.39 14.02
CA CYS A 128 5.38 5.05 15.35
C CYS A 128 3.92 5.52 15.53
N GLU A 129 3.63 6.77 15.16
CA GLU A 129 2.28 7.33 15.22
C GLU A 129 1.28 6.56 14.35
N LEU A 130 1.67 6.24 13.11
CA LEU A 130 0.82 5.49 12.18
C LEU A 130 0.53 4.07 12.69
N GLU A 131 1.52 3.39 13.28
CA GLU A 131 1.31 2.10 13.94
C GLU A 131 0.31 2.22 15.11
N HIS A 132 0.47 3.23 15.96
CA HIS A 132 -0.45 3.47 17.08
C HIS A 132 -1.88 3.76 16.62
N LEU A 133 -2.04 4.58 15.58
CA LEU A 133 -3.35 4.88 14.98
C LEU A 133 -4.01 3.61 14.43
N ALA A 134 -3.26 2.78 13.71
CA ALA A 134 -3.76 1.52 13.17
C ALA A 134 -4.12 0.51 14.28
N ALA A 135 -3.27 0.36 15.30
CA ALA A 135 -3.52 -0.52 16.43
C ALA A 135 -4.75 -0.09 17.23
N SER A 136 -4.90 1.21 17.50
CA SER A 136 -6.07 1.77 18.16
C SER A 136 -7.34 1.55 17.33
N PHE A 137 -7.27 1.78 16.01
CA PHE A 137 -8.39 1.59 15.11
C PHE A 137 -8.86 0.13 15.08
N PHE A 138 -7.96 -0.82 14.85
CA PHE A 138 -8.28 -2.25 14.78
C PHE A 138 -8.47 -2.94 16.15
N SER A 139 -8.53 -2.18 17.25
CA SER A 139 -8.64 -2.74 18.61
C SER A 139 -9.99 -3.42 18.91
N LEU A 140 -11.05 -3.13 18.14
CA LEU A 140 -12.36 -3.72 18.37
C LEU A 140 -12.36 -5.21 17.98
N PRO A 141 -12.91 -6.11 18.83
CA PRO A 141 -13.02 -7.53 18.54
C PRO A 141 -14.08 -7.82 17.48
N ASP A 142 -14.00 -9.00 16.87
CA ASP A 142 -15.03 -9.54 15.94
C ASP A 142 -15.36 -8.62 14.76
N ARG A 143 -14.34 -7.91 14.27
CA ARG A 143 -14.41 -7.05 13.08
C ARG A 143 -13.70 -7.74 11.92
N TYR A 144 -14.23 -7.54 10.72
CA TYR A 144 -13.51 -7.86 9.50
C TYR A 144 -12.59 -6.70 9.13
N ARG A 145 -11.28 -6.95 9.10
CA ARG A 145 -10.25 -5.89 9.06
C ARG A 145 -9.56 -5.88 7.70
N LEU A 146 -9.64 -4.75 7.00
CA LEU A 146 -9.00 -4.53 5.70
C LEU A 146 -8.02 -3.36 5.78
N HIS A 147 -6.86 -3.48 5.13
CA HIS A 147 -5.93 -2.38 4.95
C HIS A 147 -5.42 -2.32 3.49
N TYR A 148 -5.71 -1.20 2.82
CA TYR A 148 -5.10 -0.89 1.52
C TYR A 148 -4.12 0.26 1.67
N ASP A 149 -2.84 -0.06 1.50
CA ASP A 149 -1.72 0.88 1.45
C ASP A 149 -1.44 1.21 -0.02
N LEU A 150 -1.84 2.40 -0.46
CA LEU A 150 -1.91 2.78 -1.87
C LEU A 150 -0.65 3.56 -2.28
N HIS A 151 0.06 3.03 -3.27
CA HIS A 151 1.34 3.54 -3.78
C HIS A 151 1.29 3.74 -5.30
N THR A 152 2.29 4.45 -5.80
CA THR A 152 2.62 4.48 -7.24
C THR A 152 4.12 4.32 -7.43
N ALA A 153 4.52 3.64 -8.50
CA ALA A 153 5.91 3.34 -8.77
C ALA A 153 6.61 4.53 -9.46
N ILE A 154 7.89 4.74 -9.14
CA ILE A 154 8.75 5.69 -9.86
C ILE A 154 9.15 5.13 -11.23
N ARG A 155 9.32 3.81 -11.32
CA ARG A 155 9.73 3.08 -12.54
C ARG A 155 8.51 2.65 -13.36
N GLY A 156 8.73 2.46 -14.66
CA GLY A 156 7.77 1.78 -15.52
C GLY A 156 7.58 0.31 -15.09
N SER A 157 6.49 -0.29 -15.53
CA SER A 157 6.15 -1.67 -15.23
C SER A 157 5.49 -2.32 -16.44
N LYS A 158 5.89 -3.55 -16.77
CA LYS A 158 5.19 -4.37 -17.78
C LYS A 158 3.79 -4.78 -17.30
N ILE A 159 3.58 -4.82 -15.99
CA ILE A 159 2.26 -4.99 -15.37
C ILE A 159 1.99 -3.73 -14.54
N GLU A 160 1.19 -2.83 -15.07
CA GLU A 160 1.05 -1.47 -14.51
C GLU A 160 0.47 -1.46 -13.10
N GLN A 161 -0.56 -2.28 -12.86
CA GLN A 161 -1.28 -2.36 -11.59
C GLN A 161 -1.12 -3.73 -10.95
N PHE A 162 -0.52 -3.78 -9.78
CA PHE A 162 -0.26 -5.01 -9.04
C PHE A 162 -0.28 -4.80 -7.54
N ALA A 163 -0.51 -5.87 -6.78
CA ALA A 163 -0.50 -5.84 -5.33
C ALA A 163 0.65 -6.66 -4.76
N LEU A 164 1.12 -6.29 -3.57
CA LEU A 164 1.94 -7.14 -2.72
C LEU A 164 1.07 -7.64 -1.56
N TYR A 165 1.03 -8.95 -1.38
CA TYR A 165 0.31 -9.60 -0.29
C TYR A 165 1.31 -10.04 0.78
N PRO A 166 1.32 -9.42 1.99
CA PRO A 166 2.26 -9.77 3.06
C PRO A 166 2.17 -11.22 3.51
N TRP A 167 3.23 -11.69 4.16
CA TRP A 167 3.34 -13.05 4.68
C TRP A 167 3.40 -13.05 6.20
N LYS A 168 2.80 -14.07 6.81
CA LYS A 168 2.92 -14.38 8.23
C LYS A 168 2.96 -15.91 8.38
N GLU A 169 3.82 -16.39 9.28
CA GLU A 169 3.88 -17.81 9.61
C GLU A 169 2.52 -18.34 10.07
N GLY A 170 2.10 -19.48 9.53
CA GLY A 170 0.84 -20.12 9.86
C GLY A 170 -0.42 -19.43 9.31
N ARG A 171 -0.30 -18.35 8.52
CA ARG A 171 -1.44 -17.66 7.90
C ARG A 171 -1.42 -17.84 6.39
N GLN A 172 -2.51 -18.39 5.85
CA GLN A 172 -2.68 -18.57 4.41
C GLN A 172 -3.22 -17.30 3.76
N HIS A 173 -2.79 -17.04 2.52
CA HIS A 173 -3.34 -15.98 1.69
C HIS A 173 -4.77 -16.33 1.25
N SER A 174 -5.70 -15.40 1.41
CA SER A 174 -7.11 -15.58 1.11
C SER A 174 -7.41 -15.49 -0.38
N ARG A 175 -8.07 -16.52 -0.92
CA ARG A 175 -8.57 -16.53 -2.31
C ARG A 175 -9.61 -15.44 -2.55
N LEU A 176 -10.50 -15.21 -1.57
CA LEU A 176 -11.52 -14.17 -1.64
C LEU A 176 -10.90 -12.77 -1.80
N GLU A 177 -9.82 -12.50 -1.07
CA GLU A 177 -9.10 -11.23 -1.17
C GLU A 177 -8.41 -11.05 -2.53
N LEU A 178 -7.83 -12.11 -3.08
CA LEU A 178 -7.25 -12.08 -4.42
C LEU A 178 -8.32 -11.79 -5.49
N ALA A 179 -9.49 -12.41 -5.37
CA ALA A 179 -10.63 -12.11 -6.25
C ALA A 179 -11.09 -10.65 -6.12
N ARG A 180 -11.08 -10.10 -4.89
CA ARG A 180 -11.37 -8.69 -4.63
C ARG A 180 -10.34 -7.76 -5.29
N LEU A 181 -9.04 -8.07 -5.18
CA LEU A 181 -7.97 -7.30 -5.81
C LEU A 181 -8.09 -7.30 -7.33
N ARG A 182 -8.39 -8.45 -7.94
CA ARG A 182 -8.69 -8.56 -9.37
C ARG A 182 -9.87 -7.65 -9.75
N ALA A 183 -10.96 -7.71 -8.99
CA ALA A 183 -12.13 -6.88 -9.22
C ALA A 183 -11.88 -5.38 -8.98
N ALA A 184 -10.84 -5.03 -8.21
CA ALA A 184 -10.33 -3.67 -8.04
C ALA A 184 -9.39 -3.21 -9.18
N GLY A 185 -9.18 -4.04 -10.20
CA GLY A 185 -8.35 -3.72 -11.37
C GLY A 185 -6.88 -4.18 -11.27
N MET A 186 -6.50 -4.91 -10.21
CA MET A 186 -5.14 -5.43 -10.13
C MET A 186 -4.94 -6.55 -11.15
N SER A 187 -3.86 -6.47 -11.91
CA SER A 187 -3.51 -7.45 -12.95
C SER A 187 -2.58 -8.55 -12.43
N ALA A 188 -1.87 -8.28 -11.33
CA ALA A 188 -1.02 -9.27 -10.69
C ALA A 188 -0.99 -9.11 -9.17
N VAL A 189 -0.66 -10.20 -8.47
CA VAL A 189 -0.35 -10.19 -7.04
C VAL A 189 0.97 -10.91 -6.79
N LEU A 190 1.87 -10.26 -6.07
CA LEU A 190 3.08 -10.85 -5.52
C LEU A 190 2.82 -11.35 -4.11
N LEU A 191 2.75 -12.67 -3.95
CA LEU A 191 2.65 -13.36 -2.68
C LEU A 191 4.03 -13.34 -2.01
N GLN A 192 4.15 -12.61 -0.90
CA GLN A 192 5.37 -12.66 -0.09
C GLN A 192 5.49 -14.04 0.57
N ASN A 193 6.72 -14.46 0.84
CA ASN A 193 7.01 -15.73 1.52
C ASN A 193 7.84 -15.55 2.79
N LYS A 194 7.98 -14.31 3.27
CA LYS A 194 8.73 -13.97 4.47
C LYS A 194 8.24 -12.65 5.09
N PRO A 195 8.54 -12.40 6.38
CA PRO A 195 8.16 -11.16 7.03
C PRO A 195 8.76 -9.93 6.33
N SER A 196 8.05 -8.81 6.39
CA SER A 196 8.45 -7.54 5.83
C SER A 196 8.28 -6.43 6.86
N ILE A 197 8.86 -5.26 6.59
CA ILE A 197 8.90 -4.08 7.48
C ILE A 197 8.10 -2.90 6.92
N VAL A 198 7.18 -3.19 6.00
CA VAL A 198 6.29 -2.22 5.36
C VAL A 198 4.98 -2.12 6.15
N PHE A 199 4.21 -1.05 5.93
CA PHE A 199 3.01 -0.78 6.73
C PHE A 199 1.95 -1.87 6.60
N SER A 200 1.69 -2.33 5.36
CA SER A 200 0.75 -3.44 5.10
C SER A 200 1.17 -4.73 5.81
N ALA A 201 2.47 -5.01 5.91
CA ALA A 201 2.98 -6.16 6.63
C ALA A 201 2.76 -6.03 8.15
N TYR A 202 2.90 -4.83 8.71
CA TYR A 202 2.59 -4.58 10.12
C TYR A 202 1.13 -4.86 10.45
N THR A 203 0.21 -4.29 9.68
CA THR A 203 -1.23 -4.51 9.94
C THR A 203 -1.66 -5.96 9.68
N TYR A 204 -1.05 -6.62 8.70
CA TYR A 204 -1.30 -8.04 8.42
C TYR A 204 -0.81 -8.93 9.57
N ASP A 205 0.42 -8.71 10.00
CA ASP A 205 1.06 -9.56 10.99
C ASP A 205 0.56 -9.27 12.41
N GLN A 206 0.65 -8.02 12.85
CA GLN A 206 0.44 -7.62 14.23
C GLN A 206 -1.04 -7.38 14.56
N LEU A 207 -1.84 -6.93 13.58
CA LEU A 207 -3.23 -6.50 13.81
C LEU A 207 -4.28 -7.43 13.17
N GLY A 208 -3.85 -8.50 12.50
CA GLY A 208 -4.75 -9.50 11.91
C GLY A 208 -5.61 -8.97 10.76
N ALA A 209 -5.22 -7.86 10.12
CA ALA A 209 -5.93 -7.35 8.94
C ALA A 209 -5.61 -8.19 7.70
N GLU A 210 -6.53 -8.28 6.75
CA GLU A 210 -6.17 -8.55 5.35
C GLU A 210 -5.62 -7.25 4.76
N ALA A 211 -4.33 -7.26 4.40
CA ALA A 211 -3.62 -6.03 4.06
C ALA A 211 -2.82 -6.16 2.78
N PHE A 212 -2.73 -5.07 2.03
CA PHE A 212 -2.10 -5.06 0.71
C PHE A 212 -1.38 -3.75 0.49
N THR A 213 -0.19 -3.83 -0.11
CA THR A 213 0.40 -2.66 -0.78
C THR A 213 -0.01 -2.71 -2.24
N LEU A 214 -0.71 -1.69 -2.72
CA LEU A 214 -1.15 -1.59 -4.12
C LEU A 214 -0.24 -0.62 -4.87
N GLU A 215 0.37 -1.10 -5.95
CA GLU A 215 1.16 -0.29 -6.87
C GLU A 215 0.28 0.05 -8.07
N LEU A 216 -0.18 1.30 -8.14
CA LEU A 216 -1.32 1.67 -8.97
C LEU A 216 -0.98 2.25 -10.34
N GLY A 217 0.32 2.35 -10.66
CA GLY A 217 0.83 2.97 -11.88
C GLY A 217 2.01 3.87 -11.58
N LYS A 218 2.32 4.81 -12.47
CA LYS A 218 3.49 5.69 -12.35
C LYS A 218 3.21 6.93 -11.50
N ALA A 219 4.12 7.26 -10.59
CA ALA A 219 4.05 8.46 -9.76
C ALA A 219 4.11 9.74 -10.62
N ARG A 220 3.17 10.65 -10.39
CA ARG A 220 3.12 11.99 -10.98
C ARG A 220 2.84 13.03 -9.89
N PRO A 221 3.14 14.33 -10.13
CA PRO A 221 2.71 15.41 -9.25
C PRO A 221 1.17 15.55 -9.19
N PHE A 222 0.68 16.24 -8.17
CA PHE A 222 -0.75 16.57 -8.03
C PHE A 222 -1.30 17.22 -9.32
N GLY A 223 -2.51 16.84 -9.70
CA GLY A 223 -3.24 17.30 -10.87
C GLY A 223 -2.75 16.72 -12.19
N GLN A 224 -1.81 15.76 -12.18
CA GLN A 224 -1.22 15.16 -13.40
C GLN A 224 -1.39 13.64 -13.49
N ASN A 225 -2.35 13.08 -12.73
CA ASN A 225 -2.56 11.64 -12.62
C ASN A 225 -3.59 11.07 -13.60
N GLN A 226 -4.05 11.83 -14.61
CA GLN A 226 -5.15 11.43 -15.51
C GLN A 226 -4.86 10.16 -16.34
N GLN A 227 -3.58 9.80 -16.49
CA GLN A 227 -3.16 8.59 -17.20
C GLN A 227 -3.32 7.31 -16.36
N VAL A 228 -3.45 7.43 -15.05
CA VAL A 228 -3.58 6.29 -14.14
C VAL A 228 -5.06 5.92 -14.03
N ASN A 229 -5.46 4.77 -14.58
CA ASN A 229 -6.84 4.32 -14.49
C ASN A 229 -7.16 3.74 -13.10
N LEU A 230 -7.66 4.59 -12.20
CA LEU A 230 -8.10 4.19 -10.87
C LEU A 230 -9.59 3.87 -10.78
N ALA A 231 -10.35 3.90 -11.88
CA ALA A 231 -11.80 3.73 -11.86
C ALA A 231 -12.25 2.38 -11.27
N PRO A 232 -11.63 1.22 -11.61
CA PRO A 232 -11.99 -0.06 -11.00
C PRO A 232 -11.73 -0.09 -9.49
N LEU A 233 -10.58 0.44 -9.05
CA LEU A 233 -10.23 0.51 -7.63
C LEU A 233 -11.21 1.43 -6.89
N ARG A 234 -11.49 2.61 -7.42
CA ARG A 234 -12.44 3.55 -6.85
C ARG A 234 -13.81 2.92 -6.67
N LEU A 235 -14.34 2.28 -7.71
CA LEU A 235 -15.62 1.58 -7.64
C LEU A 235 -15.62 0.50 -6.55
N ARG A 236 -14.55 -0.30 -6.45
CA ARG A 236 -14.44 -1.34 -5.43
C ARG A 236 -14.37 -0.74 -4.02
N LEU A 237 -13.61 0.32 -3.81
CA LEU A 237 -13.54 1.02 -2.52
C LEU A 237 -14.90 1.62 -2.13
N GLU A 238 -15.62 2.25 -3.06
CA GLU A 238 -16.98 2.74 -2.83
C GLU A 238 -17.94 1.60 -2.43
N GLN A 239 -17.84 0.44 -3.10
CA GLN A 239 -18.63 -0.75 -2.76
C GLN A 239 -18.30 -1.30 -1.36
N ILE A 240 -17.02 -1.38 -0.97
CA ILE A 240 -16.62 -1.80 0.38
C ILE A 240 -17.16 -0.80 1.42
N ILE A 241 -16.95 0.49 1.18
CA ILE A 241 -17.39 1.57 2.08
C ILE A 241 -18.89 1.49 2.32
N GLU A 242 -19.70 1.28 1.29
CA GLU A 242 -21.16 1.22 1.40
C GLU A 242 -21.70 -0.17 1.76
N GLY A 243 -20.84 -1.19 1.92
CA GLY A 243 -21.24 -2.56 2.19
C GLY A 243 -22.09 -3.17 1.06
N ARG A 244 -21.74 -2.85 -0.19
CA ARG A 244 -22.46 -3.26 -1.42
C ARG A 244 -21.57 -4.06 -2.37
N GLU A 245 -20.51 -4.69 -1.85
CA GLU A 245 -19.69 -5.56 -2.68
C GLU A 245 -20.57 -6.65 -3.31
N PRO A 246 -20.47 -6.86 -4.64
CA PRO A 246 -21.10 -8.02 -5.24
C PRO A 246 -20.52 -9.30 -4.64
N GLU A 247 -21.31 -10.39 -4.64
CA GLU A 247 -20.76 -11.71 -4.39
C GLU A 247 -19.58 -11.95 -5.33
N LEU A 248 -18.42 -12.22 -4.76
CA LEU A 248 -17.20 -12.46 -5.51
C LEU A 248 -17.18 -13.93 -5.90
N ASP A 249 -17.02 -14.23 -7.19
CA ASP A 249 -16.54 -15.54 -7.59
C ASP A 249 -15.07 -15.65 -7.17
N GLU A 250 -14.69 -16.72 -6.47
CA GLU A 250 -13.28 -16.98 -6.12
C GLU A 250 -12.44 -17.42 -7.34
N ASN A 251 -12.93 -17.08 -8.54
CA ASN A 251 -12.22 -17.25 -9.78
C ASN A 251 -11.08 -16.23 -9.84
N LEU A 252 -9.87 -16.71 -10.07
CA LEU A 252 -8.67 -15.88 -10.21
C LEU A 252 -8.22 -15.77 -11.67
N GLU A 253 -9.03 -16.23 -12.62
CA GLU A 253 -8.75 -16.06 -14.05
C GLU A 253 -8.57 -14.57 -14.38
N GLY A 254 -7.49 -14.28 -15.12
CA GLY A 254 -7.05 -12.93 -15.45
C GLY A 254 -6.12 -12.28 -14.40
N LEU A 255 -5.96 -12.87 -13.21
CA LEU A 255 -5.03 -12.39 -12.19
C LEU A 255 -3.73 -13.22 -12.22
N GLN A 256 -2.61 -12.58 -12.55
CA GLN A 256 -1.30 -13.25 -12.51
C GLN A 256 -0.78 -13.33 -11.07
N LEU A 257 -0.50 -14.54 -10.58
CA LEU A 257 0.12 -14.74 -9.28
C LEU A 257 1.63 -14.96 -9.43
N PHE A 258 2.39 -14.31 -8.56
CA PHE A 258 3.84 -14.48 -8.46
C PHE A 258 4.23 -14.81 -7.03
N SER A 259 5.27 -15.62 -6.86
CA SER A 259 5.93 -15.83 -5.57
C SER A 259 7.35 -15.25 -5.60
N VAL A 260 7.87 -14.87 -4.43
CA VAL A 260 9.24 -14.39 -4.30
C VAL A 260 10.20 -15.58 -4.41
N ALA A 261 11.02 -15.61 -5.45
CA ALA A 261 12.05 -16.64 -5.61
C ALA A 261 13.30 -16.28 -4.80
N ARG A 262 13.87 -15.09 -5.04
CA ARG A 262 15.10 -14.63 -4.38
C ARG A 262 15.11 -13.11 -4.24
N GLU A 263 15.89 -12.65 -3.27
CA GLU A 263 16.22 -11.23 -3.14
C GLU A 263 17.68 -10.99 -3.49
N VAL A 264 17.93 -9.89 -4.22
CA VAL A 264 19.27 -9.41 -4.51
C VAL A 264 19.62 -8.39 -3.45
N ILE A 265 20.60 -8.70 -2.59
CA ILE A 265 21.05 -7.81 -1.52
C ILE A 265 22.38 -7.19 -1.94
N LYS A 266 22.45 -5.86 -1.95
CA LYS A 266 23.71 -5.14 -2.16
C LYS A 266 24.53 -5.24 -0.88
N ARG A 267 25.72 -5.84 -0.94
CA ARG A 267 26.58 -6.03 0.24
C ARG A 267 27.67 -4.98 0.30
N THR A 268 28.26 -4.61 -0.84
CA THR A 268 29.35 -3.65 -0.89
C THR A 268 29.16 -2.58 -1.98
N ASP A 269 30.03 -1.58 -1.98
CA ASP A 269 30.04 -0.55 -3.01
C ASP A 269 30.57 -1.04 -4.36
N ALA A 270 31.14 -2.24 -4.43
CA ALA A 270 31.52 -2.92 -5.68
C ALA A 270 30.33 -3.60 -6.39
N PHE A 271 29.13 -3.52 -5.80
CA PHE A 271 27.93 -4.13 -6.35
C PHE A 271 27.59 -3.57 -7.74
N THR A 272 27.48 -4.46 -8.71
CA THR A 272 27.04 -4.17 -10.07
C THR A 272 25.71 -4.88 -10.31
N PHE A 273 24.70 -4.11 -10.71
CA PHE A 273 23.41 -4.65 -11.12
C PHE A 273 23.35 -4.62 -12.63
N ASN A 274 23.44 -5.79 -13.26
CA ASN A 274 23.42 -5.92 -14.72
C ASN A 274 21.97 -5.82 -15.19
N LEU A 275 21.42 -4.62 -15.18
CA LEU A 275 20.12 -4.30 -15.77
C LEU A 275 20.23 -2.91 -16.39
N ALA A 276 19.44 -2.65 -17.43
CA ALA A 276 19.33 -1.30 -17.97
C ALA A 276 18.78 -0.35 -16.90
N ASP A 277 19.27 0.89 -16.85
CA ASP A 277 18.79 1.89 -15.88
C ASP A 277 17.28 2.15 -15.98
N ALA A 278 16.69 1.95 -17.15
CA ALA A 278 15.27 2.12 -17.42
C ALA A 278 14.47 0.80 -17.36
N VAL A 279 15.05 -0.28 -16.82
CA VAL A 279 14.36 -1.56 -16.69
C VAL A 279 13.03 -1.40 -15.97
N GLU A 280 11.99 -2.02 -16.53
CA GLU A 280 10.64 -1.98 -16.00
C GLU A 280 10.43 -3.11 -14.99
N ASN A 281 9.55 -2.89 -14.01
CA ASN A 281 9.05 -3.97 -13.16
C ASN A 281 8.40 -5.06 -14.02
N PHE A 282 8.51 -6.31 -13.58
CA PHE A 282 8.06 -7.51 -14.30
C PHE A 282 8.78 -7.76 -15.63
N SER A 283 9.94 -7.15 -15.88
CA SER A 283 10.77 -7.52 -17.03
C SER A 283 11.25 -8.97 -16.88
N PRO A 284 11.11 -9.82 -17.91
CA PRO A 284 11.57 -11.20 -17.87
C PRO A 284 13.11 -11.25 -17.83
N LEU A 285 13.63 -12.25 -17.14
CA LEU A 285 15.06 -12.55 -17.08
C LEU A 285 15.28 -13.98 -17.55
N GLU A 286 16.20 -14.16 -18.49
CA GLU A 286 16.54 -15.48 -19.01
C GLU A 286 17.36 -16.30 -18.02
N LYS A 287 17.13 -17.61 -17.97
CA LYS A 287 17.94 -18.52 -17.17
C LYS A 287 19.40 -18.50 -17.65
N GLY A 288 20.34 -18.45 -16.72
CA GLY A 288 21.77 -18.27 -16.98
C GLY A 288 22.19 -16.80 -17.06
N TYR A 289 21.25 -15.84 -17.05
CA TYR A 289 21.57 -14.42 -17.03
C TYR A 289 22.27 -14.04 -15.72
N VAL A 290 23.37 -13.30 -15.84
CA VAL A 290 24.14 -12.82 -14.69
C VAL A 290 23.53 -11.51 -14.25
N LEU A 291 22.62 -11.60 -13.28
CA LEU A 291 21.81 -10.49 -12.83
C LEU A 291 22.60 -9.46 -12.03
N ALA A 292 23.46 -9.91 -11.12
CA ALA A 292 24.26 -9.02 -10.29
C ALA A 292 25.59 -9.66 -9.90
N GLU A 293 26.55 -8.82 -9.56
CA GLU A 293 27.89 -9.18 -9.08
C GLU A 293 28.27 -8.25 -7.92
N ASP A 294 29.01 -8.76 -6.95
CA ASP A 294 29.52 -8.00 -5.81
C ASP A 294 30.91 -8.52 -5.42
N ALA A 295 31.60 -7.81 -4.51
CA ALA A 295 32.94 -8.18 -4.07
C ALA A 295 33.03 -9.63 -3.54
N GLY A 296 34.23 -10.21 -3.63
CA GLY A 296 34.50 -11.57 -3.14
C GLY A 296 33.90 -12.68 -4.01
N GLY A 297 33.59 -12.40 -5.29
CA GLY A 297 33.05 -13.39 -6.23
C GLY A 297 31.57 -13.71 -6.04
N SER A 298 30.84 -12.89 -5.28
CA SER A 298 29.39 -13.05 -5.13
C SER A 298 28.71 -12.75 -6.47
N ARG A 299 27.99 -13.73 -7.00
CA ARG A 299 27.32 -13.64 -8.30
C ARG A 299 25.90 -14.15 -8.19
N TRP A 300 24.95 -13.37 -8.72
CA TRP A 300 23.55 -13.76 -8.82
C TRP A 300 23.27 -14.14 -10.27
N VAL A 301 23.18 -15.45 -10.52
CA VAL A 301 22.77 -15.99 -11.82
C VAL A 301 21.32 -16.43 -11.72
N VAL A 302 20.51 -16.06 -12.70
CA VAL A 302 19.10 -16.48 -12.78
C VAL A 302 19.04 -17.98 -13.04
N GLU A 303 18.42 -18.72 -12.14
CA GLU A 303 18.32 -20.19 -12.22
C GLU A 303 16.86 -20.64 -12.45
N GLU A 304 15.93 -19.75 -12.15
CA GLU A 304 14.50 -19.97 -12.16
C GLU A 304 13.92 -19.77 -13.56
N GLU A 305 13.02 -20.68 -13.94
CA GLU A 305 12.29 -20.58 -15.19
C GLU A 305 11.21 -19.50 -15.09
N GLY A 306 11.07 -18.66 -16.13
CA GLY A 306 10.08 -17.58 -16.14
C GLY A 306 10.34 -16.46 -15.12
N ALA A 307 11.57 -16.33 -14.63
CA ALA A 307 11.95 -15.30 -13.66
C ALA A 307 11.66 -13.89 -14.19
N ARG A 308 11.20 -13.01 -13.30
CA ARG A 308 11.03 -11.58 -13.58
C ARG A 308 11.65 -10.75 -12.46
N ILE A 309 12.10 -9.54 -12.78
CA ILE A 309 12.62 -8.59 -11.79
C ILE A 309 11.55 -7.61 -11.33
N ILE A 310 11.52 -7.31 -10.03
CA ILE A 310 10.71 -6.24 -9.46
C ILE A 310 11.50 -5.40 -8.44
N PHE A 311 11.17 -4.12 -8.38
CA PHE A 311 11.82 -3.07 -7.57
C PHE A 311 13.35 -2.98 -7.73
N PRO A 312 13.90 -2.96 -8.96
CA PRO A 312 15.33 -2.83 -9.15
C PRO A 312 15.82 -1.44 -8.71
N ASN A 313 16.75 -1.40 -7.76
CA ASN A 313 17.37 -0.20 -7.25
C ASN A 313 18.84 -0.48 -6.85
N PRO A 314 19.80 -0.27 -7.77
CA PRO A 314 21.22 -0.44 -7.44
C PRO A 314 21.76 0.62 -6.48
N LYS A 315 21.03 1.72 -6.26
CA LYS A 315 21.46 2.87 -5.45
C LYS A 315 21.16 2.73 -3.96
N VAL A 316 20.65 1.56 -3.52
CA VAL A 316 20.40 1.32 -2.10
C VAL A 316 21.71 1.33 -1.29
N LYS A 317 21.59 1.56 0.02
CA LYS A 317 22.73 1.42 0.95
C LYS A 317 23.15 -0.05 1.06
N ASN A 318 24.40 -0.27 1.46
CA ASN A 318 24.92 -1.61 1.71
C ASN A 318 24.11 -2.31 2.83
N GLY A 319 23.87 -3.61 2.65
CA GLY A 319 23.00 -4.42 3.50
C GLY A 319 21.52 -4.35 3.12
N LEU A 320 21.12 -3.51 2.15
CA LEU A 320 19.73 -3.40 1.71
C LEU A 320 19.47 -4.16 0.41
N ARG A 321 18.19 -4.48 0.22
CA ARG A 321 17.68 -5.16 -0.96
C ARG A 321 17.69 -4.24 -2.18
N ALA A 322 18.45 -4.64 -3.19
CA ALA A 322 18.54 -3.98 -4.48
C ALA A 322 17.45 -4.44 -5.47
N GLY A 323 16.87 -5.63 -5.30
CA GLY A 323 15.79 -6.10 -6.17
C GLY A 323 15.21 -7.43 -5.71
N ILE A 324 14.11 -7.86 -6.33
CA ILE A 324 13.44 -9.12 -6.03
C ILE A 324 13.23 -9.88 -7.34
N LEU A 325 13.68 -11.14 -7.39
CA LEU A 325 13.29 -12.08 -8.43
C LEU A 325 12.00 -12.75 -8.02
N ILE A 326 11.06 -12.77 -8.95
CA ILE A 326 9.75 -13.40 -8.78
C ILE A 326 9.52 -14.40 -9.89
N VAL A 327 8.75 -15.44 -9.60
CA VAL A 327 8.37 -16.47 -10.56
C VAL A 327 6.85 -16.63 -10.56
N PRO A 328 6.24 -16.98 -11.71
CA PRO A 328 4.83 -17.35 -11.74
C PRO A 328 4.55 -18.46 -10.73
N THR A 329 3.44 -18.34 -10.01
CA THR A 329 2.93 -19.39 -9.13
C THR A 329 1.47 -19.65 -9.45
N ASP A 330 0.98 -20.83 -9.11
CA ASP A 330 -0.44 -21.11 -9.19
C ASP A 330 -1.15 -20.78 -7.88
N ALA A 331 -2.48 -20.85 -7.95
CA ALA A 331 -3.36 -20.68 -6.82
C ALA A 331 -3.46 -21.96 -5.95
N GLY A 332 -2.70 -23.01 -6.27
CA GLY A 332 -2.76 -24.32 -5.62
C GLY A 332 -2.11 -24.36 -4.23
N SER A 333 -1.27 -23.37 -3.92
CA SER A 333 -0.71 -23.15 -2.57
C SER A 333 -1.55 -22.21 -1.70
N LEU A 334 -2.68 -21.71 -2.21
CA LEU A 334 -3.60 -20.87 -1.44
C LEU A 334 -4.50 -21.76 -0.58
N GLY A 335 -4.78 -21.30 0.64
CA GLY A 335 -5.66 -21.99 1.59
C GLY A 335 -7.12 -21.99 1.18
#